data_AF-A0A2D4LM15-F1
#
_entry.id   AF-A0A2D4LM15-F1
#
_cell.length_a   1.000
_cell.length_b   1.000
_cell.length_c   1.000
_cell.angle_alpha   90.00
_cell.angle_beta   90.00
_cell.angle_gamma   90.00
#
_symmetry.space_group_name_H-M   'P 1'
#
loop_
_entity.id
_entity.type
_entity.pdbx_description
1 polymer ?
#
loop_
_entity_poly.entity_id
_entity_poly.type
_entity_poly.pdbx_seq_one_letter_code
_entity_poly.pdbx_strand_id
1 'polypeptide(L)'
;YDHSSITTEVKKIMNRIYHQNYKVHEKTVRTTAAAIIFNSNPSFMEVKNLLLSIGELPLEMNKYMLSLVQDVLRFEMPASKMIRKVLKDILIHNYDRFSKMGSSSAFSGYLTRGQVLSSTYSLDILYSGSGILRRSNMNIFLFNKFAQLHASQVVIEAQGLESIIA
;
A
#
# COMPACT_ATOMS: atom_id res chain seq x y z
N TYR A 1 7.40 -5.46 9.82
CA TYR A 1 8.72 -4.78 9.86
C TYR A 1 9.03 -4.43 11.29
N ASP A 2 10.30 -4.49 11.71
CA ASP A 2 10.69 -3.98 13.02
C ASP A 2 10.63 -2.44 12.98
N HIS A 3 9.65 -1.87 13.69
CA HIS A 3 9.40 -0.43 13.70
C HIS A 3 10.60 0.37 14.23
N SER A 4 11.44 -0.24 15.07
CA SER A 4 12.63 0.42 15.63
C SER A 4 13.70 0.73 14.57
N SER A 5 13.73 -0.04 13.49
CA SER A 5 14.73 0.09 12.42
C SER A 5 14.34 1.10 11.34
N ILE A 6 13.06 1.53 11.28
CA ILE A 6 12.60 2.52 10.29
C ILE A 6 12.70 3.93 10.90
N THR A 7 13.89 4.51 10.79
CA THR A 7 14.18 5.85 11.32
C THR A 7 13.58 6.98 10.47
N THR A 8 13.67 8.21 10.98
CA THR A 8 13.28 9.43 10.26
C THR A 8 14.02 9.60 8.93
N GLU A 9 15.28 9.19 8.87
CA GLU A 9 16.11 9.27 7.66
C GLU A 9 15.59 8.30 6.60
N VAL A 10 15.25 7.06 7.00
CA VAL A 10 14.66 6.06 6.10
C VAL A 10 13.35 6.59 5.53
N LYS A 11 12.46 7.13 6.37
CA LYS A 11 11.19 7.71 5.91
C LYS A 11 11.40 8.89 4.96
N LYS A 12 12.38 9.76 5.21
CA LYS A 12 12.72 10.87 4.30
C LYS A 12 13.13 10.37 2.92
N ILE A 13 13.91 9.28 2.84
CA ILE A 13 14.29 8.65 1.58
C ILE A 13 13.07 8.03 0.89
N MET A 14 12.22 7.30 1.63
CA MET A 14 11.00 6.69 1.07
C MET A 14 10.05 7.74 0.49
N ASN A 15 9.87 8.87 1.17
CA ASN A 15 9.08 9.99 0.66
C ASN A 15 9.67 10.56 -0.64
N ARG A 16 11.00 10.73 -0.71
CA ARG A 16 11.68 11.20 -1.94
C ARG A 16 11.49 10.25 -3.11
N ILE A 17 11.55 8.93 -2.86
CA ILE A 17 11.32 7.91 -3.88
C ILE A 17 9.88 7.96 -4.37
N TYR A 18 8.91 8.00 -3.47
CA TYR A 18 7.49 8.02 -3.81
C TYR A 18 7.10 9.26 -4.63
N HIS A 19 7.51 10.44 -4.17
CA HIS A 19 7.19 11.73 -4.77
C HIS A 19 8.10 12.11 -5.95
N GLN A 20 9.15 11.33 -6.21
CA GLN A 20 10.07 11.53 -7.35
C GLN A 20 10.78 12.89 -7.36
N ASN A 21 11.06 13.46 -6.19
CA ASN A 21 11.59 14.84 -6.06
C ASN A 21 12.92 15.08 -6.80
N TYR A 22 13.72 14.03 -7.03
CA TYR A 22 15.02 14.13 -7.69
C TYR A 22 15.13 13.36 -8.99
N LYS A 23 14.47 12.20 -9.08
CA LYS A 23 14.55 11.31 -10.24
C LYS A 23 13.30 10.47 -10.40
N VAL A 24 13.11 10.00 -11.62
CA VAL A 24 12.04 9.08 -11.95
C VAL A 24 12.33 7.70 -11.32
N HIS A 25 11.29 7.03 -10.83
CA HIS A 25 11.35 5.75 -10.15
C HIS A 25 10.21 4.87 -10.68
N GLU A 26 10.44 3.57 -10.74
CA GLU A 26 9.41 2.62 -11.16
C GLU A 26 8.20 2.61 -10.23
N LYS A 27 7.03 2.32 -10.79
CA LYS A 27 5.74 2.26 -10.06
C LYS A 27 5.78 1.25 -8.91
N THR A 28 6.41 0.10 -9.11
CA THR A 28 6.60 -0.95 -8.08
C THR A 28 7.44 -0.43 -6.91
N VAL A 29 8.54 0.26 -7.19
CA VAL A 29 9.42 0.85 -6.17
C VAL A 29 8.68 1.93 -5.39
N ARG A 30 7.96 2.82 -6.08
CA ARG A 30 7.19 3.90 -5.45
C ARG A 30 6.08 3.35 -4.55
N THR A 31 5.26 2.43 -5.04
CA THR A 31 4.18 1.82 -4.25
C THR A 31 4.71 1.07 -3.03
N THR A 32 5.88 0.44 -3.13
CA THR A 32 6.57 -0.20 -1.99
C THR A 32 7.03 0.84 -0.97
N ALA A 33 7.61 1.96 -1.41
CA ALA A 33 8.01 3.04 -0.51
C ALA A 33 6.80 3.60 0.27
N ALA A 34 5.64 3.76 -0.37
CA ALA A 34 4.42 4.15 0.32
C ALA A 34 3.95 3.10 1.35
N ALA A 35 4.00 1.81 1.01
CA ALA A 35 3.65 0.75 1.95
C ALA A 35 4.57 0.75 3.18
N ILE A 36 5.87 1.01 3.01
CA ILE A 36 6.81 1.17 4.14
C ILE A 36 6.41 2.37 4.99
N ILE A 37 6.10 3.52 4.38
CA ILE A 37 5.66 4.73 5.11
C ILE A 37 4.41 4.42 5.94
N PHE A 38 3.37 3.81 5.35
CA PHE A 38 2.14 3.45 6.09
C PHE A 38 2.40 2.46 7.24
N ASN A 39 3.37 1.56 7.11
CA ASN A 39 3.72 0.61 8.17
C ASN A 39 4.74 1.16 9.19
N SER A 40 5.15 2.44 9.10
CA SER A 40 6.25 3.00 9.90
C SER A 40 5.81 4.11 10.87
N ASN A 41 4.57 4.04 11.37
CA ASN A 41 3.95 5.10 12.18
C ASN A 41 4.08 6.49 11.52
N PRO A 42 3.39 6.71 10.38
CA PRO A 42 3.59 7.90 9.58
C PRO A 42 3.07 9.15 10.28
N SER A 43 3.74 10.27 10.05
CA SER A 43 3.31 11.59 10.48
C SER A 43 2.10 12.09 9.70
N PHE A 44 1.44 13.13 10.22
CA PHE A 44 0.30 13.74 9.56
C PHE A 44 0.61 14.26 8.16
N MET A 45 1.79 14.89 7.95
CA MET A 45 2.19 15.38 6.63
C MET A 45 2.52 14.25 5.65
N GLU A 46 3.17 13.18 6.10
CA GLU A 46 3.45 12.03 5.25
C GLU A 46 2.15 11.43 4.71
N VAL A 47 1.16 11.21 5.59
CA VAL A 47 -0.15 10.72 5.17
C VAL A 47 -0.88 11.71 4.28
N LYS A 48 -0.87 13.01 4.62
CA LYS A 48 -1.51 14.06 3.81
C LYS A 48 -0.95 14.10 2.39
N ASN A 49 0.38 14.07 2.23
CA ASN A 49 1.02 14.13 0.92
C ASN A 49 0.77 12.86 0.10
N LEU A 50 0.78 11.68 0.73
CA LEU A 50 0.40 10.42 0.05
C LEU A 50 -1.03 10.48 -0.46
N LEU A 51 -2.00 10.92 0.37
CA LEU A 51 -3.39 11.01 -0.05
C LEU A 51 -3.62 12.08 -1.13
N LEU A 52 -2.97 13.24 -1.03
CA LEU A 52 -3.01 14.30 -2.05
C LEU A 52 -2.39 13.90 -3.39
N SER A 53 -1.58 12.83 -3.43
CA SER A 53 -1.08 12.31 -4.69
C SER A 53 -2.09 11.45 -5.45
N ILE A 54 -3.10 10.89 -4.78
CA ILE A 54 -4.12 10.04 -5.44
C ILE A 54 -4.92 10.93 -6.39
N GLY A 55 -4.85 10.69 -7.70
CA GLY A 55 -5.39 11.55 -8.75
C GLY A 55 -4.31 12.09 -9.69
N GLU A 56 -3.08 12.24 -9.18
CA GLU A 56 -1.93 12.78 -9.91
C GLU A 56 -0.95 11.68 -10.37
N LEU A 57 -1.23 10.42 -10.07
CA LEU A 57 -0.39 9.27 -10.45
C LEU A 57 -0.91 8.61 -11.74
N PRO A 58 -0.12 7.73 -12.37
CA PRO A 58 -0.62 6.89 -13.46
C PRO A 58 -1.84 6.05 -13.03
N LEU A 59 -2.75 5.75 -13.97
CA LEU A 59 -4.05 5.09 -13.76
C LEU A 59 -4.03 3.97 -12.70
N GLU A 60 -3.29 2.89 -12.96
CA GLU A 60 -3.25 1.73 -12.05
C GLU A 60 -2.59 2.03 -10.70
N MET A 61 -1.66 2.99 -10.66
CA MET A 61 -1.04 3.41 -9.40
C MET A 61 -2.01 4.24 -8.54
N ASN A 62 -2.85 5.08 -9.15
CA ASN A 62 -3.93 5.78 -8.44
C ASN A 62 -4.89 4.77 -7.80
N LYS A 63 -5.33 3.78 -8.58
CA LYS A 63 -6.24 2.75 -8.10
C LYS A 63 -5.59 1.94 -6.97
N TYR A 64 -4.35 1.49 -7.15
CA TYR A 64 -3.60 0.76 -6.14
C TYR A 64 -3.49 1.53 -4.83
N MET A 65 -3.06 2.80 -4.88
CA MET A 65 -2.89 3.63 -3.69
C MET A 65 -4.22 3.87 -2.96
N LEU A 66 -5.31 4.10 -3.70
CA LEU A 66 -6.65 4.22 -3.13
C LEU A 66 -7.08 2.91 -2.44
N SER A 67 -6.92 1.77 -3.11
CA SER A 67 -7.25 0.47 -2.53
C SER A 67 -6.42 0.15 -1.29
N LEU A 68 -5.13 0.50 -1.28
CA LEU A 68 -4.27 0.34 -0.10
C LEU A 68 -4.76 1.17 1.09
N VAL A 69 -5.16 2.42 0.86
CA VAL A 69 -5.72 3.29 1.91
C VAL A 69 -7.03 2.73 2.46
N GLN A 70 -7.91 2.26 1.56
CA GLN A 70 -9.17 1.63 1.96
C GLN A 70 -8.92 0.35 2.77
N ASP A 71 -7.93 -0.45 2.40
CA ASP A 71 -7.55 -1.66 3.11
C ASP A 71 -7.01 -1.35 4.52
N VAL A 72 -6.11 -0.36 4.63
CA VAL A 72 -5.59 0.12 5.93
C VAL A 72 -6.72 0.57 6.85
N LEU A 73 -7.73 1.27 6.32
CA LEU A 73 -8.88 1.73 7.09
C LEU A 73 -9.83 0.60 7.49
N ARG A 74 -10.11 -0.33 6.57
CA ARG A 74 -11.02 -1.46 6.78
C ARG A 74 -10.42 -2.48 7.75
N PHE A 75 -9.14 -2.77 7.62
CA PHE A 75 -8.43 -3.77 8.42
C PHE A 75 -7.76 -3.17 9.67
N GLU A 76 -7.96 -1.87 9.92
CA GLU A 76 -7.47 -1.15 11.10
C GLU A 76 -5.96 -1.27 11.33
N MET A 77 -5.18 -1.26 10.24
CA MET A 77 -3.71 -1.31 10.30
C MET A 77 -3.13 -0.09 11.06
N PRO A 78 -1.85 -0.10 11.46
CA PRO A 78 -1.27 0.94 12.34
C PRO A 78 -1.49 2.39 11.88
N ALA A 79 -1.44 2.68 10.58
CA ALA A 79 -1.67 4.03 10.03
C ALA A 79 -3.14 4.48 10.03
N SER A 80 -4.11 3.60 10.32
CA SER A 80 -5.55 3.87 10.21
C SER A 80 -5.99 5.11 10.99
N LYS A 81 -5.50 5.29 12.22
CA LYS A 81 -5.82 6.47 13.05
C LYS A 81 -5.36 7.77 12.40
N MET A 82 -4.13 7.79 11.86
CA MET A 82 -3.58 8.97 11.20
C MET A 82 -4.30 9.28 9.88
N ILE A 83 -4.61 8.25 9.09
CA ILE A 83 -5.41 8.39 7.87
C ILE A 83 -6.78 8.98 8.19
N ARG A 84 -7.51 8.44 9.18
CA ARG A 84 -8.81 9.00 9.61
C ARG A 84 -8.70 10.47 10.02
N LYS A 85 -7.61 10.88 10.66
CA LYS A 85 -7.36 12.29 11.02
C LYS A 85 -7.22 13.18 9.78
N VAL A 86 -6.48 12.72 8.78
CA VAL A 86 -6.25 13.46 7.52
C VAL A 86 -7.52 13.52 6.67
N LEU A 87 -8.32 12.45 6.64
CA LEU A 87 -9.58 12.39 5.88
C LEU A 87 -10.70 13.31 6.40
N LYS A 88 -10.49 14.02 7.50
CA LYS A 88 -11.37 15.11 7.92
C LYS A 88 -11.29 16.32 6.99
N ASP A 89 -10.21 16.45 6.23
CA ASP A 89 -10.01 17.50 5.25
C ASP A 89 -10.73 17.15 3.93
N ILE A 90 -11.73 17.95 3.55
CA ILE A 90 -12.59 17.73 2.37
C ILE A 90 -11.79 17.79 1.07
N LEU A 91 -10.70 18.56 1.02
CA LEU A 91 -9.84 18.63 -0.16
C LEU A 91 -9.17 17.28 -0.47
N ILE A 92 -9.01 16.45 0.55
CA ILE A 92 -8.42 15.12 0.46
C ILE A 92 -9.50 14.06 0.33
N HIS A 93 -10.55 14.14 1.15
CA HIS A 93 -11.61 13.14 1.20
C HIS A 93 -12.87 13.65 0.48
N ASN A 94 -12.93 13.36 -0.82
CA ASN A 94 -14.06 13.67 -1.68
C ASN A 94 -14.22 12.59 -2.77
N TYR A 95 -15.39 12.61 -3.41
CA TYR A 95 -15.79 11.61 -4.41
C TYR A 95 -14.89 11.63 -5.64
N ASP A 96 -14.38 12.80 -6.04
CA ASP A 96 -13.47 12.92 -7.17
C ASP A 96 -12.17 12.13 -6.90
N ARG A 97 -11.57 12.32 -5.72
CA ARG A 97 -10.32 11.65 -5.34
C ARG A 97 -10.51 10.17 -4.99
N PHE A 98 -11.67 9.80 -4.45
CA PHE A 98 -11.97 8.44 -4.00
C PHE A 98 -12.70 7.58 -5.05
N SER A 99 -12.93 8.11 -6.26
CA SER A 99 -13.50 7.37 -7.40
C SER A 99 -12.47 7.20 -8.50
N LYS A 100 -11.48 6.31 -8.30
CA LYS A 100 -10.45 6.03 -9.31
C LYS A 100 -10.73 4.73 -10.05
N MET A 101 -10.62 4.80 -11.37
CA MET A 101 -10.71 3.66 -12.30
C MET A 101 -9.41 2.85 -12.31
N GLY A 102 -9.50 1.58 -12.68
CA GLY A 102 -8.36 0.65 -12.75
C GLY A 102 -8.68 -0.69 -12.09
N SER A 103 -7.85 -1.69 -12.37
CA SER A 103 -8.02 -3.07 -11.89
C SER A 103 -7.18 -3.39 -10.65
N SER A 104 -6.22 -2.54 -10.30
CA SER A 104 -5.37 -2.75 -9.13
C SER A 104 -6.18 -2.80 -7.83
N SER A 105 -5.70 -3.59 -6.88
CA SER A 105 -6.44 -3.88 -5.65
C SER A 105 -5.51 -4.19 -4.49
N ALA A 106 -5.98 -3.94 -3.27
CA ALA A 106 -5.33 -4.38 -2.05
C ALA A 106 -6.41 -4.86 -1.07
N PHE A 107 -6.20 -6.01 -0.46
CA PHE A 107 -7.14 -6.60 0.47
C PHE A 107 -6.43 -7.43 1.54
N SER A 108 -6.75 -7.16 2.80
CA SER A 108 -6.35 -7.94 3.96
C SER A 108 -7.55 -8.51 4.70
N GLY A 109 -7.45 -9.75 5.13
CA GLY A 109 -8.50 -10.48 5.85
C GLY A 109 -7.95 -11.49 6.83
N TYR A 110 -8.84 -12.02 7.68
CA TYR A 110 -8.51 -13.12 8.59
C TYR A 110 -8.76 -14.46 7.89
N LEU A 111 -7.78 -15.36 7.94
CA LEU A 111 -7.99 -16.79 7.66
C LEU A 111 -8.58 -17.49 8.90
N THR A 112 -8.08 -17.13 10.07
CA THR A 112 -8.65 -17.55 11.36
C THR A 112 -8.49 -16.44 12.39
N ARG A 113 -9.47 -16.31 13.28
CA ARG A 113 -9.48 -15.31 14.36
C ARG A 113 -9.89 -15.98 15.65
N GLY A 114 -8.90 -16.42 16.44
CA GLY A 114 -9.09 -17.00 17.77
C GLY A 114 -8.48 -16.14 18.88
N GLN A 115 -8.72 -16.52 20.12
CA GLN A 115 -8.17 -15.84 21.30
C GLN A 115 -6.67 -16.10 21.53
N VAL A 116 -6.18 -17.24 21.03
CA VAL A 116 -4.77 -17.67 21.20
C VAL A 116 -3.98 -17.47 19.91
N LEU A 117 -4.56 -17.85 18.78
CA LEU A 117 -3.95 -17.73 17.46
C LEU A 117 -4.88 -16.95 16.54
N SER A 118 -4.30 -16.05 15.76
CA SER A 118 -4.96 -15.45 14.60
C SER A 118 -4.06 -15.57 13.38
N SER A 119 -4.68 -15.73 12.21
CA SER A 119 -3.97 -15.78 10.94
C SER A 119 -4.63 -14.80 9.99
N THR A 120 -3.80 -14.05 9.26
CA THR A 120 -4.25 -13.11 8.26
C THR A 120 -3.67 -13.48 6.91
N TYR A 121 -4.44 -13.20 5.87
CA TYR A 121 -3.94 -13.16 4.50
C TYR A 121 -4.04 -11.73 3.99
N SER A 122 -3.04 -11.29 3.23
CA SER A 122 -3.11 -10.05 2.47
C SER A 122 -2.73 -10.32 1.03
N LEU A 123 -3.42 -9.66 0.11
CA LEU A 123 -3.20 -9.73 -1.32
C LEU A 123 -3.24 -8.32 -1.89
N ASP A 124 -2.11 -7.86 -2.42
CA ASP A 124 -2.00 -6.63 -3.18
C ASP A 124 -1.58 -6.92 -4.62
N ILE A 125 -2.28 -6.31 -5.56
CA ILE A 125 -2.11 -6.52 -7.00
C ILE A 125 -1.99 -5.16 -7.67
N LEU A 126 -0.87 -4.96 -8.36
CA LEU A 126 -0.59 -3.81 -9.20
C LEU A 126 -0.59 -4.27 -10.67
N TYR A 127 -1.45 -3.67 -11.47
CA TYR A 127 -1.48 -3.87 -12.92
C TYR A 127 -0.62 -2.83 -13.66
N SER A 128 -0.21 -3.17 -14.88
CA SER A 128 0.34 -2.24 -15.84
C SER A 128 -0.79 -1.48 -16.55
N GLY A 129 -0.43 -0.45 -17.32
CA GLY A 129 -1.43 0.34 -18.07
C GLY A 129 -2.16 -0.46 -19.16
N SER A 130 -1.60 -1.59 -19.59
CA SER A 130 -2.23 -2.52 -20.54
C SER A 130 -3.16 -3.54 -19.87
N GLY A 131 -3.30 -3.51 -18.54
CA GLY A 131 -4.10 -4.47 -17.79
C GLY A 131 -3.40 -5.80 -17.51
N ILE A 132 -2.12 -5.93 -17.86
CA ILE A 132 -1.30 -7.10 -17.50
C ILE A 132 -0.80 -6.94 -16.07
N LEU A 133 -0.68 -8.06 -15.35
CA LEU A 133 -0.11 -8.06 -14.01
C LEU A 133 1.31 -7.45 -14.04
N ARG A 134 1.56 -6.42 -13.23
CA ARG A 134 2.92 -5.89 -13.02
C ARG A 134 3.55 -6.54 -11.80
N ARG A 135 2.80 -6.61 -10.69
CA ARG A 135 3.21 -7.26 -9.46
C ARG A 135 2.00 -7.72 -8.66
N SER A 136 2.05 -8.93 -8.13
CA SER A 136 1.13 -9.43 -7.10
C SER A 136 1.95 -9.84 -5.88
N ASN A 137 1.51 -9.50 -4.69
CA ASN A 137 2.13 -9.90 -3.44
C ASN A 137 1.07 -10.48 -2.50
N MET A 138 1.22 -11.76 -2.19
CA MET A 138 0.40 -12.45 -1.22
C MET A 138 1.22 -12.72 0.03
N ASN A 139 0.72 -12.33 1.19
CA ASN A 139 1.36 -12.61 2.48
C ASN A 139 0.40 -13.34 3.40
N ILE A 140 0.92 -14.32 4.13
CA ILE A 140 0.22 -14.99 5.23
C ILE A 140 1.00 -14.74 6.50
N PHE A 141 0.34 -14.12 7.48
CA PHE A 141 0.89 -13.91 8.80
C PHE A 141 0.15 -14.76 9.83
N LEU A 142 0.90 -15.26 10.80
CA LEU A 142 0.40 -15.92 11.98
C LEU A 142 0.77 -15.07 13.19
N PHE A 143 -0.21 -14.84 14.06
CA PHE A 143 -0.06 -14.05 15.26
C PHE A 143 -0.50 -14.88 16.46
N ASN A 144 0.38 -14.98 17.44
CA ASN A 144 0.10 -15.44 18.79
C ASN A 144 0.29 -14.25 19.75
N LYS A 145 -0.15 -14.37 21.00
CA LYS A 145 -0.02 -13.35 22.05
C LYS A 145 1.39 -12.79 22.23
N PHE A 146 2.43 -13.57 21.91
CA PHE A 146 3.83 -13.23 22.14
C PHE A 146 4.65 -13.01 20.87
N ALA A 147 4.15 -13.42 19.71
CA ALA A 147 4.96 -13.48 18.50
C ALA A 147 4.13 -13.31 17.23
N GLN A 148 4.77 -12.74 16.22
CA GLN A 148 4.29 -12.68 14.85
C GLN A 148 5.25 -13.50 13.97
N LEU A 149 4.71 -14.36 13.13
CA LEU A 149 5.44 -15.12 12.13
C LEU A 149 4.92 -14.77 10.74
N HIS A 150 5.83 -14.45 9.83
CA HIS A 150 5.55 -14.39 8.40
C HIS A 150 5.65 -15.81 7.84
N ALA A 151 4.50 -16.48 7.69
CA ALA A 151 4.47 -17.90 7.34
C ALA A 151 4.71 -18.15 5.85
N SER A 152 4.20 -17.27 4.98
CA SER A 152 4.39 -17.39 3.55
C SER A 152 4.34 -16.02 2.88
N GLN A 153 5.19 -15.85 1.87
CA GLN A 153 5.13 -14.75 0.92
C GLN A 153 5.27 -15.30 -0.49
N VAL A 154 4.33 -14.96 -1.35
CA VAL A 154 4.38 -15.30 -2.78
C VAL A 154 4.28 -14.01 -3.57
N VAL A 155 5.35 -13.70 -4.31
CA VAL A 155 5.42 -12.53 -5.19
C VAL A 155 5.49 -13.00 -6.63
N ILE A 156 4.63 -12.45 -7.48
CA ILE A 156 4.64 -12.66 -8.91
C ILE A 156 4.91 -11.32 -9.58
N GLU A 157 5.92 -11.25 -10.43
CA GLU A 157 6.26 -10.07 -11.23
C GLU A 157 6.23 -10.41 -12.71
N ALA A 158 5.75 -9.47 -13.52
CA ALA A 158 5.72 -9.61 -14.96
C ALA A 158 6.07 -8.29 -15.66
N GLN A 159 6.75 -8.40 -16.79
CA GLN A 159 7.16 -7.29 -17.65
C GLN A 159 7.26 -7.76 -19.09
N GLY A 160 6.85 -6.92 -20.05
CA GLY A 160 7.05 -7.21 -21.47
C GLY A 160 6.14 -8.33 -22.00
N LEU A 161 5.15 -8.77 -21.23
CA LEU A 161 4.15 -9.73 -21.68
C LEU A 161 3.05 -9.06 -22.53
N GLU A 162 3.13 -7.73 -22.69
CA GLU A 162 2.25 -6.96 -23.56
C GLU A 162 2.23 -7.47 -24.99
N SER A 163 3.38 -7.91 -25.52
CA SER A 163 3.51 -8.45 -26.88
C SER A 163 3.02 -9.89 -27.04
N ILE A 164 2.51 -10.54 -25.98
CA ILE A 164 1.92 -11.88 -26.08
C ILE A 164 0.44 -11.78 -26.50
N ILE A 165 -0.20 -10.67 -26.14
CA ILE A 165 -1.63 -10.46 -26.39
C ILE A 165 -1.86 -9.71 -27.71
N ALA A 166 -0.83 -9.05 -28.26
CA ALA A 166 -0.85 -8.31 -29.52
C ALA A 166 0.40 -8.57 -30.36
#